data_AF-A0A2E4ATL0-F1
#
_entry.id   AF-A0A2E4ATL0-F1
#
_cell.length_a   1.000
_cell.length_b   1.000
_cell.length_c   1.000
_cell.angle_alpha   90.00
_cell.angle_beta   90.00
_cell.angle_gamma   90.00
#
_symmetry.space_group_name_H-M   'P 1'
#
loop_
_entity.id
_entity.type
_entity.pdbx_description
1 polymer ?
#
loop_
_entity_poly.entity_id
_entity_poly.type
_entity_poly.pdbx_seq_one_letter_code
_entity_poly.pdbx_strand_id
1 'polypeptide(L)'
;MYGGGCGRWLPHQVFRTPGQILAQAASLEEGQKLFTIARTSMAPLTQPAHYGTPIYAVALGCDLKFSKDICYADSNLNIKSPTLTPIGLGCQVCERQNCQHRGRPPRGHKLRFDLTRRRLGLFDSTH
;
A
#
# COMPACT_ATOMS: atom_id res chain seq x y z
N MET A 1 12.72 3.27 12.46
CA MET A 1 11.82 2.29 11.82
C MET A 1 11.12 2.97 10.66
N TYR A 2 11.44 2.61 9.42
CA TYR A 2 10.80 3.21 8.24
C TYR A 2 10.30 2.07 7.35
N GLY A 3 8.99 1.86 7.33
CA GLY A 3 8.34 0.83 6.53
C GLY A 3 6.81 0.98 6.60
N GLY A 4 6.11 0.55 5.56
CA GLY A 4 4.64 0.59 5.49
C GLY A 4 4.01 1.92 5.06
N GLY A 5 4.81 2.93 4.69
CA GLY A 5 4.33 4.26 4.31
C GLY A 5 3.91 4.42 2.84
N CYS A 6 3.89 3.34 2.06
CA CYS A 6 3.49 3.41 0.65
C CYS A 6 1.97 3.44 0.52
N GLY A 7 1.41 4.54 0.01
CA GLY A 7 -0.05 4.67 -0.18
C GLY A 7 -0.68 3.69 -1.18
N ARG A 8 0.12 2.94 -1.95
CA ARG A 8 -0.36 1.84 -2.81
C ARG A 8 -0.61 0.55 -2.04
N TRP A 9 -0.09 0.42 -0.81
CA TRP A 9 -0.31 -0.74 0.02
C TRP A 9 -1.73 -0.74 0.59
N LEU A 10 -2.37 -1.90 0.56
CA LEU A 10 -3.78 -2.10 0.88
C LEU A 10 -4.28 -1.49 2.20
N PRO A 11 -3.52 -1.50 3.32
CA PRO A 11 -4.01 -0.95 4.59
C PRO A 11 -4.39 0.52 4.53
N HIS A 12 -3.82 1.29 3.59
CA HIS A 12 -4.18 2.69 3.38
C HIS A 12 -5.45 2.88 2.55
N GLN A 13 -5.96 1.81 1.93
CA GLN A 13 -7.13 1.85 1.04
C GLN A 13 -8.42 1.42 1.72
N VAL A 14 -8.36 0.57 2.75
CA VAL A 14 -9.54 -0.02 3.42
C VAL A 14 -10.48 1.02 4.05
N PHE A 15 -9.97 2.21 4.37
CA PHE A 15 -10.80 3.30 4.91
C PHE A 15 -11.85 3.80 3.91
N ARG A 16 -11.70 3.55 2.60
CA ARG A 16 -12.70 3.89 1.59
C ARG A 16 -13.93 2.99 1.62
N THR A 17 -13.78 1.79 2.17
CA THR A 17 -14.84 0.78 2.28
C THR A 17 -14.85 0.16 3.68
N PRO A 18 -15.25 0.93 4.71
CA PRO A 18 -15.20 0.47 6.09
C PRO A 18 -15.97 -0.85 6.30
N GLY A 19 -15.40 -1.75 7.10
CA GLY A 19 -15.97 -3.06 7.43
C GLY A 19 -15.74 -4.15 6.37
N GLN A 20 -15.44 -3.79 5.12
CA GLN A 20 -15.14 -4.76 4.07
C GLN A 20 -13.73 -5.33 4.22
N ILE A 21 -13.61 -6.65 4.02
CA ILE A 21 -12.31 -7.31 3.91
C ILE A 21 -11.86 -7.18 2.46
N LEU A 22 -10.70 -6.56 2.27
CA LEU A 22 -10.04 -6.46 0.98
C LEU A 22 -8.81 -7.37 0.95
N ALA A 23 -8.39 -7.77 -0.24
CA ALA A 23 -7.17 -8.52 -0.47
C ALA A 23 -6.30 -7.85 -1.55
N GLN A 24 -4.98 -8.00 -1.45
CA GLN A 24 -4.01 -7.49 -2.41
C GLN A 24 -2.85 -8.46 -2.55
N ALA A 25 -2.47 -8.77 -3.79
CA ALA A 25 -1.14 -9.27 -4.09
C ALA A 25 -0.24 -8.10 -4.50
N ALA A 26 0.90 -7.99 -3.84
CA ALA A 26 1.84 -6.90 -4.04
C ALA A 26 3.26 -7.41 -4.27
N SER A 27 4.07 -6.61 -4.95
CA SER A 27 5.50 -6.87 -5.11
C SER A 27 6.31 -5.73 -4.53
N LEU A 28 7.38 -6.07 -3.81
CA LEU A 28 8.41 -5.14 -3.34
C LEU A 28 9.49 -4.94 -4.43
N GLU A 29 10.37 -3.98 -4.22
CA GLU A 29 11.44 -3.61 -5.17
C GLU A 29 12.47 -4.73 -5.30
N GLU A 30 12.73 -5.41 -4.19
CA GLU A 30 13.61 -6.57 -4.11
C GLU A 30 12.95 -7.87 -4.66
N GLY A 31 11.76 -7.76 -5.27
CA GLY A 31 11.08 -8.89 -5.91
C GLY A 31 10.25 -9.77 -4.97
N GLN A 32 10.31 -9.55 -3.65
CA GLN A 32 9.43 -10.22 -2.69
C GLN A 32 7.97 -9.98 -3.05
N LYS A 33 7.16 -11.06 -3.06
CA LYS A 33 5.74 -11.02 -3.37
C LYS A 33 4.95 -11.31 -2.10
N LEU A 34 3.99 -10.45 -1.80
CA LEU A 34 3.20 -10.51 -0.58
C LEU A 34 1.73 -10.66 -0.93
N PHE A 35 1.03 -11.48 -0.18
CA PHE A 35 -0.42 -11.44 -0.08
C PHE A 35 -0.79 -10.70 1.19
N THR A 36 -1.71 -9.74 1.11
CA THR A 36 -2.20 -8.97 2.26
C THR A 36 -3.71 -8.95 2.24
N ILE A 37 -4.33 -9.22 3.38
CA ILE A 37 -5.73 -8.89 3.64
C ILE A 37 -5.81 -7.76 4.65
N ALA A 38 -6.80 -6.91 4.51
CA ALA A 38 -7.04 -5.84 5.48
C ALA A 38 -8.51 -5.47 5.58
N ARG A 39 -8.92 -4.97 6.75
CA ARG A 39 -10.24 -4.39 7.01
C ARG A 39 -10.13 -3.26 8.01
N THR A 40 -11.14 -2.41 8.07
CA THR A 40 -11.29 -1.53 9.22
C THR A 40 -11.89 -2.27 10.42
N SER A 41 -11.51 -1.82 11.60
CA SER A 41 -12.07 -2.20 12.89
C SER A 41 -12.41 -0.94 13.67
N MET A 42 -13.59 -0.91 14.27
CA MET A 42 -14.02 0.17 15.15
C MET A 42 -13.88 -0.34 16.59
N ALA A 43 -13.19 0.42 17.44
CA ALA A 43 -13.17 0.06 18.85
C ALA A 43 -14.57 0.28 19.46
N PRO A 44 -14.98 -0.51 20.47
CA PRO A 44 -16.18 -0.21 21.24
C PRO A 44 -16.15 1.23 21.75
N LEU A 45 -17.31 1.89 21.80
CA LEU A 45 -17.47 3.24 22.36
C LEU A 45 -17.15 3.21 23.86
N THR A 46 -15.88 3.39 24.21
CA THR A 46 -15.40 3.55 25.59
C THR A 46 -15.26 5.02 25.98
N GLN A 47 -15.48 5.94 25.03
CA GLN A 47 -15.36 7.39 25.22
C GLN A 47 -16.70 8.12 24.96
N PRO A 48 -16.90 9.31 25.56
CA PRO A 48 -18.07 10.15 25.29
C PRO A 48 -18.28 10.43 23.79
N ALA A 49 -19.53 10.51 23.35
CA ALA A 49 -19.90 10.61 21.93
C ALA A 49 -19.24 11.76 21.15
N HIS A 50 -18.80 12.83 21.83
CA HIS A 50 -18.14 13.98 21.20
C HIS A 50 -16.69 13.73 20.74
N TYR A 51 -16.04 12.65 21.18
CA TYR A 51 -14.69 12.28 20.72
C TYR A 51 -14.68 11.52 19.38
N GLY A 52 -15.85 11.05 18.92
CA GLY A 52 -15.94 10.16 17.77
C GLY A 52 -15.42 8.74 18.06
N THR A 53 -15.76 7.78 17.21
CA THR A 53 -15.26 6.40 17.34
C THR A 53 -13.98 6.25 16.52
N PRO A 54 -12.86 5.83 17.13
CA PRO A 54 -11.63 5.60 16.37
C PRO A 54 -11.81 4.42 15.42
N ILE A 55 -11.32 4.61 14.18
CA ILE A 55 -11.30 3.58 13.14
C ILE A 55 -9.85 3.18 12.90
N TYR A 56 -9.57 1.89 13.05
CA TYR A 56 -8.26 1.31 12.81
C TYR A 56 -8.28 0.48 11.53
N ALA A 57 -7.16 0.42 10.82
CA ALA A 57 -6.95 -0.59 9.79
C ALA A 57 -6.16 -1.75 10.40
N VAL A 58 -6.70 -2.95 10.30
CA VAL A 58 -6.00 -4.19 10.68
C VAL A 58 -5.62 -4.92 9.40
N ALA A 59 -4.35 -5.27 9.28
CA ALA A 59 -3.81 -5.95 8.12
C ALA A 59 -3.01 -7.18 8.53
N LEU A 60 -3.19 -8.26 7.78
CA LEU A 60 -2.42 -9.49 7.91
C LEU A 60 -1.80 -9.80 6.56
N GLY A 61 -0.53 -10.21 6.55
CA GLY A 61 0.17 -10.50 5.32
C GLY A 61 1.16 -11.66 5.46
N CYS A 62 1.40 -12.32 4.33
CA CYS A 62 2.34 -13.43 4.20
C CYS A 62 3.02 -13.38 2.83
N ASP A 63 4.02 -14.24 2.63
CA ASP A 63 4.57 -14.52 1.30
C ASP A 63 3.43 -15.02 0.39
N LEU A 64 3.37 -14.51 -0.84
CA LEU A 64 2.33 -14.80 -1.81
C LEU A 64 2.20 -16.31 -2.09
N LYS A 65 3.27 -17.10 -1.95
CA LYS A 65 3.22 -18.56 -2.17
C LYS A 65 2.26 -19.31 -1.21
N PHE A 66 1.96 -18.71 -0.05
CA PHE A 66 1.03 -19.26 0.94
C PHE A 66 -0.41 -18.79 0.74
N SER A 67 -0.70 -17.94 -0.27
CA SER A 67 -2.05 -17.40 -0.47
C SER A 67 -3.08 -18.48 -0.77
N LYS A 68 -2.69 -19.58 -1.42
CA LYS A 68 -3.55 -20.73 -1.73
C LYS A 68 -4.19 -21.39 -0.50
N ASP A 69 -3.61 -21.19 0.68
CA ASP A 69 -4.08 -21.75 1.94
C ASP A 69 -4.97 -20.76 2.71
N ILE A 70 -5.30 -19.61 2.09
CA ILE A 70 -6.09 -18.54 2.68
C ILE A 70 -7.36 -18.33 1.85
N CYS A 71 -8.53 -18.58 2.44
CA CYS A 71 -9.84 -18.50 1.75
C CYS A 71 -10.14 -17.14 1.10
N TYR A 72 -9.57 -16.05 1.61
CA TYR A 72 -9.71 -14.71 1.03
C TYR A 72 -8.95 -14.54 -0.29
N ALA A 73 -7.97 -15.39 -0.57
CA ALA A 73 -7.30 -15.40 -1.86
C ALA A 73 -8.23 -15.92 -2.97
N ASP A 74 -9.08 -16.92 -2.69
CA ASP A 74 -9.97 -17.51 -3.71
C ASP A 74 -11.02 -16.53 -4.22
N SER A 75 -11.59 -15.74 -3.30
CA SER A 75 -12.71 -14.85 -3.58
C SER A 75 -12.29 -13.47 -4.11
N ASN A 76 -11.09 -13.01 -3.76
CA ASN A 76 -10.65 -11.63 -4.03
C ASN A 76 -9.39 -11.55 -4.91
N LEU A 77 -8.79 -12.68 -5.26
CA LEU A 77 -7.57 -12.73 -6.05
C LEU A 77 -7.69 -13.81 -7.13
N ASN A 78 -7.29 -13.51 -8.36
CA ASN A 78 -7.06 -14.58 -9.33
C ASN A 78 -5.75 -15.30 -8.95
N ILE A 79 -5.84 -16.39 -8.17
CA ILE A 79 -4.67 -17.12 -7.66
C ILE A 79 -3.78 -17.68 -8.78
N LYS A 80 -4.35 -18.03 -9.94
CA LYS A 80 -3.58 -18.57 -11.07
C LYS A 80 -2.69 -17.52 -11.72
N SER A 81 -3.13 -16.26 -11.71
CA SER A 81 -2.40 -15.14 -12.32
C SER A 81 -2.70 -13.84 -11.58
N PRO A 82 -2.18 -13.67 -10.36
CA PRO A 82 -2.53 -12.51 -9.56
C PRO A 82 -1.86 -11.25 -10.11
N THR A 83 -2.65 -10.19 -10.30
CA THR A 83 -2.12 -8.88 -10.65
C THR A 83 -1.33 -8.32 -9.48
N LEU A 84 0.00 -8.26 -9.63
CA LEU A 84 0.90 -7.76 -8.60
C LEU A 84 0.93 -6.23 -8.60
N THR A 85 0.46 -5.62 -7.51
CA THR A 85 0.61 -4.19 -7.32
C THR A 85 2.04 -3.87 -6.89
N PRO A 86 2.83 -3.08 -7.63
CA PRO A 86 4.15 -2.65 -7.17
C PRO A 86 3.99 -1.69 -5.98
N ILE A 87 4.58 -2.05 -4.83
CA ILE A 87 4.59 -1.26 -3.59
C ILE A 87 6.02 -1.12 -3.05
N GLY A 88 6.33 0.00 -2.39
CA GLY A 88 7.61 0.21 -1.70
C GLY A 88 7.43 0.23 -0.18
N LEU A 89 8.54 0.34 0.56
CA LEU A 89 8.50 0.50 2.02
C LEU A 89 8.11 1.93 2.45
N GLY A 90 8.36 2.91 1.58
CA GLY A 90 7.98 4.31 1.76
C GLY A 90 8.66 5.18 0.71
N CYS A 91 8.07 6.33 0.35
CA CYS A 91 8.54 7.14 -0.78
C CYS A 91 10.02 7.57 -0.67
N GLN A 92 10.50 7.81 0.54
CA GLN A 92 11.87 8.25 0.81
C GLN A 92 12.96 7.18 0.61
N VAL A 93 12.57 5.91 0.54
CA VAL A 93 13.48 4.76 0.37
C VAL A 93 13.09 3.89 -0.83
N CYS A 94 12.11 4.35 -1.61
CA CYS A 94 11.58 3.65 -2.78
C CYS A 94 12.21 4.25 -4.03
N GLU A 95 12.88 3.42 -4.81
CA GLU A 95 13.63 3.73 -6.03
C GLU A 95 12.80 3.56 -7.32
N ARG A 96 11.56 3.05 -7.23
CA ARG A 96 10.70 2.93 -8.42
C ARG A 96 10.43 4.28 -9.09
N GLN A 97 10.77 4.36 -10.37
CA GLN A 97 10.46 5.52 -11.22
C GLN A 97 8.99 5.48 -11.67
N ASN A 98 8.47 6.62 -12.14
CA ASN A 98 7.12 6.77 -12.68
C ASN A 98 5.97 6.38 -11.73
N CYS A 99 6.16 6.51 -10.41
CA CYS A 99 5.11 6.23 -9.43
C CYS A 99 4.17 7.44 -9.24
N GLN A 100 2.94 7.34 -9.76
CA GLN A 100 1.89 8.37 -9.59
C GLN A 100 1.48 8.62 -8.12
N HIS A 101 1.75 7.67 -7.22
CA HIS A 101 1.41 7.77 -5.79
C HIS A 101 2.58 8.32 -4.96
N ARG A 102 3.67 8.77 -5.60
CA ARG A 102 4.87 9.25 -4.91
C ARG A 102 4.58 10.60 -4.25
N GLY A 103 4.53 10.60 -2.92
CA GLY A 103 4.29 11.79 -2.11
C GLY A 103 5.55 12.49 -1.58
N ARG A 104 6.73 11.87 -1.68
CA ARG A 104 8.03 12.46 -1.29
C ARG A 104 9.16 12.00 -2.24
N PRO A 105 10.21 12.82 -2.43
CA PRO A 105 11.41 12.39 -3.16
C PRO A 105 12.16 11.28 -2.41
N PRO A 106 12.84 10.35 -3.12
CA PRO A 106 13.82 9.46 -2.51
C PRO A 106 14.95 10.25 -1.81
N ARG A 107 15.46 9.75 -0.70
CA ARG A 107 16.58 10.39 0.01
C ARG A 107 17.83 10.33 -0.86
N GLY A 108 18.56 11.44 -0.92
CA GLY A 108 19.80 11.54 -1.72
C GLY A 108 19.58 11.84 -3.20
N HIS A 109 18.34 11.83 -3.70
CA HIS A 109 18.05 12.17 -5.10
C HIS A 109 17.95 13.69 -5.27
N LYS A 110 18.66 14.23 -6.26
CA LYS A 110 18.50 15.63 -6.65
C LYS A 110 17.16 15.80 -7.37
N LEU A 111 16.32 16.69 -6.85
CA LEU A 111 15.11 17.10 -7.56
C LEU A 111 15.50 17.99 -8.74
N ARG A 112 15.11 17.56 -9.94
CA ARG A 112 15.22 18.35 -11.17
C ARG A 112 13.82 18.58 -11.70
N PHE A 113 13.41 19.83 -11.71
CA PHE A 113 12.18 20.24 -12.36
C PHE A 113 12.50 20.65 -13.79
N ASP A 114 11.94 19.92 -14.76
CA ASP A 114 12.00 20.28 -16.17
C ASP A 114 10.66 20.92 -16.54
N LEU A 115 10.67 22.25 -16.74
CA LEU A 115 9.46 23.02 -17.06
C LEU A 115 8.86 22.66 -18.42
N THR A 116 9.61 21.97 -19.29
CA THR A 116 9.15 21.55 -20.62
C THR A 116 8.53 20.16 -20.63
N ARG A 117 8.66 19.39 -19.54
CA ARG A 117 8.18 18.01 -19.45
C ARG A 117 7.16 17.83 -18.35
N ARG A 118 6.07 17.13 -18.67
CA ARG A 118 5.09 16.65 -17.68
C ARG A 118 5.42 15.20 -17.31
N ARG A 119 5.71 14.95 -16.04
CA ARG A 119 5.97 13.60 -15.51
C ARG A 119 4.74 13.03 -14.82
N LEU A 120 4.67 11.70 -14.74
CA LEU A 120 3.58 10.96 -14.08
C LEU A 120 3.55 11.19 -12.55
N GLY A 121 4.68 11.54 -11.93
CA GLY A 121 4.77 11.81 -10.49
C GLY A 121 5.54 13.10 -10.19
N LEU A 122 5.12 13.79 -9.12
CA LEU A 122 5.70 15.05 -8.64
C LEU A 122 7.20 14.97 -8.30
N PHE A 123 7.68 13.78 -7.91
CA PHE A 123 9.05 13.56 -7.46
C PHE A 123 9.74 12.43 -8.23
N ASP A 124 9.41 12.28 -9.51
CA ASP A 124 10.08 11.33 -10.39
C ASP A 124 11.54 11.78 -10.62
N SER A 125 12.49 11.01 -10.09
CA SER A 125 13.91 11.36 -10.13
C SER A 125 14.53 10.86 -11.42
N THR A 126 15.07 11.77 -12.23
CA THR A 126 16.00 11.34 -13.28
C THR A 126 17.35 11.06 -12.63
N HIS A 127 17.86 9.85 -12.82
CA HIS A 127 19.29 9.64 -12.81
C HIS A 127 19.91 10.44 -13.97
#